data_AF-A0A965AG35-F1
#
_entry.id   AF-A0A965AG35-F1
#
_cell.length_a   1.000
_cell.length_b   1.000
_cell.length_c   1.000
_cell.angle_alpha   90.00
_cell.angle_beta   90.00
_cell.angle_gamma   90.00
#
_symmetry.space_group_name_H-M   'P 1'
#
loop_
_entity.id
_entity.type
_entity.pdbx_description
1 polymer ?
#
loop_
_entity_poly.entity_id
_entity_poly.type
_entity_poly.pdbx_seq_one_letter_code
_entity_poly.pdbx_strand_id
1 'polypeptide(L)' 'MTAQGFIIPEESSVFGFTVTKMNEGSGEWWLYAEDEYYYYTMEHTGTSSSYLKIAKETTEQLEHFDKHNYKTWVME' A
#
# COMPACT_ATOMS: atom_id res chain seq x y z
N MET A 1 -25.86 7.50 -2.62
CA MET A 1 -24.44 7.86 -2.54
C MET A 1 -23.68 6.58 -2.24
N THR A 2 -23.06 5.95 -3.23
CA THR A 2 -22.20 4.79 -2.99
C THR A 2 -20.79 5.34 -2.85
N ALA A 3 -20.34 5.58 -1.62
CA ALA A 3 -18.91 5.61 -1.38
C ALA A 3 -18.44 4.19 -1.71
N GLN A 4 -17.81 4.01 -2.86
CA GLN A 4 -17.16 2.75 -3.20
C GLN A 4 -16.23 2.44 -2.03
N GLY A 5 -16.47 1.35 -1.31
CA GLY A 5 -15.77 1.05 -0.06
C GLY A 5 -14.28 0.96 -0.34
N PHE A 6 -13.52 1.97 0.12
CA PHE A 6 -12.07 1.91 0.09
C PHE A 6 -11.64 0.70 0.91
N ILE A 7 -10.90 -0.21 0.29
CA ILE A 7 -10.31 -1.33 1.00
C ILE A 7 -9.26 -0.75 1.92
N ILE A 8 -9.52 -0.81 3.22
CA ILE A 8 -8.55 -0.49 4.27
C ILE A 8 -7.90 -1.81 4.68
N PRO A 9 -6.56 -1.90 4.68
CA PRO A 9 -5.85 -3.07 5.18
C PRO A 9 -6.31 -3.48 6.57
N GLU A 10 -6.40 -4.78 6.85
CA GLU A 10 -6.83 -5.30 8.17
C GLU A 10 -5.88 -4.87 9.30
N GLU A 11 -4.63 -4.57 8.98
CA GLU A 11 -3.61 -4.08 9.92
C GLU A 11 -3.76 -2.59 10.24
N SER A 12 -4.62 -1.88 9.51
CA SER A 12 -4.81 -0.44 9.62
C SER A 12 -6.22 -0.07 10.07
N SER A 13 -6.46 1.24 10.21
CA SER A 13 -7.76 1.78 10.60
C SER A 13 -8.12 3.00 9.76
N VAL A 14 -9.41 3.31 9.65
CA VAL A 14 -9.94 4.47 8.89
C VAL A 14 -9.25 5.79 9.28
N PHE A 15 -8.80 5.91 10.53
CA PHE A 15 -8.15 7.12 11.04
C PHE A 15 -6.63 7.17 10.83
N GLY A 16 -5.98 6.01 10.67
CA GLY A 16 -4.52 5.92 10.50
C GLY A 16 -4.09 5.66 9.05
N PHE A 17 -5.02 5.19 8.22
CA PHE A 17 -4.77 4.83 6.84
C PHE A 17 -4.69 6.07 5.95
N THR A 18 -3.53 6.32 5.36
CA THR A 18 -3.29 7.46 4.48
C THR A 18 -2.93 6.99 3.07
N VAL A 19 -3.78 7.32 2.10
CA VAL A 19 -3.47 7.09 0.68
C VAL A 19 -2.43 8.10 0.22
N THR A 20 -1.32 7.61 -0.33
CA THR A 20 -0.23 8.46 -0.83
C THR A 20 -0.18 8.54 -2.35
N LYS A 21 -0.78 7.57 -3.04
CA LYS A 21 -0.91 7.58 -4.50
C LYS A 21 -2.21 6.90 -4.92
N MET A 22 -3.01 7.61 -5.72
CA MET A 22 -4.24 7.09 -6.34
C MET A 22 -3.95 6.52 -7.72
N ASN A 23 -4.77 5.57 -8.17
CA ASN A 23 -4.78 5.12 -9.56
C ASN A 23 -5.27 6.25 -10.48
N GLU A 24 -4.46 6.63 -11.46
CA GLU A 24 -4.78 7.69 -12.45
C GLU A 24 -5.60 7.17 -13.66
N GLY A 25 -5.88 5.86 -13.71
CA GLY A 25 -6.69 5.22 -14.76
C GLY A 25 -8.20 5.26 -14.49
N SER A 26 -8.96 4.43 -15.21
CA SER A 26 -10.45 4.41 -15.18
C SER A 26 -11.07 3.76 -13.93
N GLY A 27 -10.48 3.91 -12.74
CA GLY A 27 -11.03 3.36 -11.50
C GLY A 27 -10.56 4.11 -10.25
N GLU A 28 -11.46 4.23 -9.27
CA GLU A 28 -11.22 4.91 -7.99
C GLU A 28 -10.70 3.93 -6.94
N TRP A 29 -9.39 3.65 -6.98
CA TRP A 29 -8.69 2.83 -6.00
C TRP A 29 -7.28 3.39 -5.74
N TRP A 30 -6.72 3.07 -4.58
CA TRP A 30 -5.38 3.54 -4.19
C TRP A 30 -4.30 2.59 -4.70
N LEU A 31 -3.22 3.13 -5.26
CA LEU A 31 -2.04 2.36 -5.66
C LEU A 31 -1.11 2.13 -4.48
N TYR A 32 -0.91 3.16 -3.66
CA TYR A 32 0.00 3.15 -2.53
C TYR A 32 -0.61 3.90 -1.34
N ALA A 33 -0.41 3.34 -0.16
CA ALA A 33 -0.86 3.90 1.09
C ALA A 33 0.13 3.57 2.23
N GLU A 34 -0.02 4.24 3.35
CA GLU A 34 0.77 4.00 4.55
C GLU A 34 -0.05 4.25 5.82
N ASP A 35 0.39 3.65 6.91
CA ASP A 35 -0.02 4.03 8.26
C ASP A 35 1.20 4.19 9.18
N GLU A 36 1.01 4.14 10.49
CA GLU A 36 2.11 4.27 11.46
C GLU A 36 3.19 3.19 11.29
N TYR A 37 2.82 1.97 10.90
CA TYR A 37 3.69 0.79 10.98
C TYR A 37 4.05 0.19 9.61
N TYR A 38 3.21 0.39 8.60
CA TYR A 38 3.34 -0.30 7.32
C TYR A 38 3.20 0.63 6.11
N TYR A 39 3.82 0.21 5.01
CA TYR A 39 3.48 0.65 3.66
C TYR A 39 2.63 -0.42 2.98
N TYR A 40 1.67 0.00 2.16
CA TYR A 40 0.73 -0.85 1.44
C TYR A 40 0.68 -0.53 -0.04
N THR A 41 0.42 -1.54 -0.87
CA THR A 41 0.22 -1.37 -2.31
C THR A 41 -0.80 -2.35 -2.88
N MET A 42 -1.69 -1.83 -3.74
CA MET A 42 -2.59 -2.65 -4.57
C MET A 42 -2.05 -2.89 -5.98
N GLU A 43 -0.91 -2.29 -6.32
CA GLU A 43 -0.28 -2.45 -7.65
C GLU A 43 0.20 -3.90 -7.87
N HIS A 44 0.43 -4.65 -6.80
CA HIS A 44 0.77 -6.06 -6.83
C HIS A 44 -0.47 -6.94 -7.09
N THR A 45 -1.07 -6.83 -8.28
CA THR A 45 -2.33 -7.52 -8.66
C THR A 45 -2.15 -8.99 -9.08
N GLY A 46 -1.17 -9.70 -8.51
CA GLY A 46 -0.77 -11.04 -8.96
C GLY A 46 -1.00 -12.20 -7.97
N THR A 47 -1.49 -11.92 -6.76
CA THR A 47 -1.56 -12.93 -5.67
C THR A 47 -2.91 -12.91 -4.96
N SER A 48 -3.19 -13.96 -4.19
CA SER A 48 -4.46 -14.19 -3.48
C SER A 48 -4.83 -13.10 -2.46
N SER A 49 -3.91 -12.21 -2.13
CA SER A 49 -4.12 -11.08 -1.23
C SER A 49 -4.48 -9.82 -2.01
N SER A 50 -5.48 -9.07 -1.53
CA SER A 50 -5.96 -7.84 -2.18
C SER A 50 -4.95 -6.68 -2.16
N TYR A 51 -3.90 -6.78 -1.35
CA TYR A 51 -2.79 -5.83 -1.27
C TYR A 51 -1.51 -6.52 -0.77
N LEU A 52 -0.37 -5.89 -1.05
CA LEU A 52 0.93 -6.21 -0.47
C LEU A 52 1.26 -5.20 0.64
N LYS A 53 2.00 -5.62 1.66
CA LYS A 53 2.47 -4.75 2.75
C LYS A 53 3.94 -4.99 3.09
N ILE A 54 4.62 -3.97 3.62
CA ILE A 54 5.95 -4.07 4.25
C ILE A 54 6.00 -3.21 5.51
N ALA A 55 6.64 -3.70 6.57
CA ALA A 55 6.80 -2.93 7.80
C ALA A 55 7.85 -1.82 7.61
N LYS A 56 7.59 -0.62 8.15
CA LYS A 56 8.49 0.52 8.03
C LYS A 56 9.87 0.24 8.62
N GLU A 57 9.94 -0.43 9.77
CA GLU A 57 11.20 -0.89 10.38
C GLU A 57 12.02 -1.79 9.43
N THR A 58 11.33 -2.61 8.64
CA THR A 58 11.98 -3.47 7.65
C THR A 58 12.60 -2.68 6.49
N THR A 59 12.02 -1.53 6.15
CA THR A 59 12.51 -0.68 5.05
C THR A 59 13.83 0.02 5.35
N GLU A 60 14.19 0.16 6.64
CA GLU A 60 15.47 0.76 7.04
C GLU A 60 16.68 -0.07 6.58
N GLN A 61 16.46 -1.36 6.29
CA GLN A 61 17.50 -2.29 5.83
C GLN A 61 17.57 -2.40 4.30
N LEU A 62 16.71 -1.69 3.57
CA LEU A 62 16.61 -1.73 2.12
C LEU A 62 17.29 -0.50 1.51
N GLU A 63 18.48 -0.68 0.92
CA GLU A 63 19.31 0.43 0.39
C GLU A 63 18.62 1.28 -0.69
N HIS A 64 17.63 0.70 -1.38
CA HIS A 64 16.93 1.33 -2.49
C HIS A 64 15.41 1.38 -2.27
N PHE A 65 14.97 1.43 -1.02
CA PHE A 65 13.56 1.52 -0.68
C PHE A 65 12.90 2.76 -1.30
N ASP A 66 11.79 2.53 -1.99
CA ASP A 66 10.90 3.56 -2.50
C ASP A 66 9.44 3.18 -2.20
N LYS A 67 8.75 4.02 -1.43
CA LYS A 67 7.37 3.76 -0.98
C LYS A 67 6.32 3.79 -2.10
N HIS A 68 6.69 4.22 -3.30
CA HIS A 68 5.86 4.27 -4.50
C HIS A 68 6.35 3.31 -5.59
N ASN A 69 7.23 2.37 -5.24
CA ASN A 69 7.69 1.31 -6.11
C ASN A 69 7.82 0.00 -5.32
N TYR A 70 6.76 -0.81 -5.32
CA TYR A 70 6.69 -2.04 -4.54
C TYR A 70 7.77 -3.07 -4.90
N LYS A 71 8.41 -2.96 -6.07
CA LYS A 71 9.52 -3.84 -6.47
C LYS A 71 10.78 -3.61 -5.63
N THR A 72 10.84 -2.48 -4.91
CA THR A 72 11.93 -2.18 -3.96
C THR A 72 11.64 -2.72 -2.56
N TRP A 73 10.47 -3.34 -2.33
CA TRP A 73 10.04 -3.85 -1.02
C TRP A 73 10.45 -5.30 -0.77
N VAL A 74 11.21 -5.91 -1.69
CA VAL A 74 11.77 -7.25 -1.51
C VAL A 74 13.15 -7.13 -0.88
N MET A 75 13.44 -8.03 0.07
CA MET A 75 14.81 -8.35 0.41
C MET A 75 15.32 -9.35 -0.63
N GLU A 76 16.47 -9.09 -1.25
CA GLU A 76 17.18 -10.12 -2.02
C GLU A 76 17.63 -11.29 -1.13
#